data_AF-A0A7V4GGB4-F1
#
_entry.id   AF-A0A7V4GGB4-F1
#
_cell.length_a   1.000
_cell.length_b   1.000
_cell.length_c   1.000
_cell.angle_alpha   90.00
_cell.angle_beta   90.00
_cell.angle_gamma   90.00
#
_symmetry.space_group_name_H-M   'P 1'
#
loop_
_entity.id
_entity.type
_entity.pdbx_description
1 polymer ?
#
loop_
_entity_poly.entity_id
_entity_poly.type
_entity_poly.pdbx_seq_one_letter_code
_entity_poly.pdbx_strand_id
1 'polypeptide(L)' 'MFSSGSMKPTKTKAEEAELRASIVEYFAKIPDPRVERTRRHPLVSILVLSLCAVVCGAD' A
#
# COMPACT_ATOMS: atom_id res chain seq x y z
N MET A 1 23.11 23.58 -36.51
CA MET A 1 23.70 23.27 -35.20
C MET A 1 22.81 23.82 -34.12
N PHE A 2 21.98 22.97 -33.51
CA PHE A 2 21.73 22.85 -32.07
C PHE A 2 20.55 21.89 -31.93
N SER A 3 20.92 20.64 -31.68
CA SER A 3 20.05 19.64 -31.06
C SER A 3 19.68 20.11 -29.64
N SER A 4 18.70 19.42 -29.04
CA SER A 4 18.20 19.51 -27.66
C SER A 4 17.04 20.50 -27.46
N GLY A 5 15.92 20.12 -26.83
CA GLY A 5 15.58 18.86 -26.18
C GLY A 5 14.07 18.77 -26.01
N SER A 6 13.55 17.56 -26.26
CA SER A 6 12.17 17.21 -25.91
C SER A 6 12.08 17.20 -24.38
N MET A 7 11.65 18.32 -23.79
CA MET A 7 11.28 18.40 -22.39
C MET A 7 9.97 17.64 -22.23
N LYS A 8 10.05 16.34 -21.97
CA LYS A 8 8.87 15.53 -21.63
C LYS A 8 8.28 16.11 -20.35
N PRO A 9 6.96 16.42 -20.31
CA PRO A 9 6.33 16.83 -19.08
C PRO A 9 6.44 15.69 -18.06
N THR A 10 7.12 16.00 -16.96
CA THR A 10 7.27 15.19 -15.75
C THR A 10 5.90 14.69 -15.29
N LYS A 11 5.82 13.38 -15.01
CA LYS A 11 4.59 12.60 -14.79
C LYS A 11 3.72 13.11 -13.63
N THR A 12 2.78 14.00 -13.92
CA THR A 12 1.84 14.56 -12.92
C THR A 12 0.62 13.66 -12.63
N LYS A 13 0.73 12.32 -12.71
CA LYS A 13 -0.39 11.41 -12.36
C LYS A 13 -0.01 10.16 -11.55
N ALA A 14 1.28 9.90 -11.34
CA ALA A 14 1.74 8.66 -10.72
C ALA A 14 2.06 8.81 -9.22
N GLU A 15 2.55 9.97 -8.78
CA GLU A 15 2.87 10.20 -7.35
C GLU A 15 1.64 10.44 -6.47
N GLU A 16 0.58 11.05 -7.00
CA GLU A 16 -0.68 11.21 -6.24
C GLU A 16 -1.33 9.85 -5.93
N ALA A 17 -1.07 8.83 -6.76
CA ALA A 17 -1.48 7.46 -6.52
C ALA A 17 -0.63 6.76 -5.45
N GLU A 18 0.64 7.15 -5.26
CA GLU A 18 1.43 6.69 -4.11
C GLU A 18 0.86 7.23 -2.79
N LEU A 19 0.30 8.44 -2.78
CA LEU A 19 -0.41 9.00 -1.62
C LEU A 19 -1.82 8.42 -1.44
N ARG A 20 -2.47 7.97 -2.52
CA ARG A 20 -3.80 7.31 -2.51
C ARG A 20 -3.70 5.78 -2.59
N ALA A 21 -2.59 5.20 -2.15
CA ALA A 21 -2.50 3.75 -2.04
C ALA A 21 -3.57 3.25 -1.05
N SER A 22 -4.35 2.25 -1.44
CA SER A 22 -5.30 1.63 -0.50
C SER A 22 -4.51 1.01 0.65
N ILE A 23 -5.00 1.15 1.89
CA ILE A 23 -4.41 0.49 3.08
C ILE A 23 -4.19 -1.01 2.82
N VAL A 24 -5.10 -1.62 2.05
CA VAL A 24 -5.00 -3.02 1.61
C VAL A 24 -3.76 -3.27 0.75
N GLU A 25 -3.49 -2.42 -0.24
CA GLU A 25 -2.33 -2.54 -1.13
C GLU A 25 -1.01 -2.30 -0.39
N TYR A 26 -1.01 -1.38 0.55
CA TYR A 26 0.16 -1.14 1.40
C TYR A 26 0.49 -2.37 2.27
N PHE A 27 -0.53 -2.92 2.95
CA PHE A 27 -0.34 -4.11 3.78
C PHE A 27 -0.10 -5.39 2.97
N ALA A 28 -0.54 -5.47 1.72
CA ALA A 28 -0.27 -6.63 0.85
C ALA A 28 1.23 -6.82 0.55
N LYS A 29 2.03 -5.74 0.65
CA LYS A 29 3.49 -5.80 0.46
C LYS A 29 4.23 -6.37 1.68
N ILE A 30 3.55 -6.50 2.83
CA ILE A 30 4.16 -7.00 4.06
C ILE A 30 4.24 -8.53 4.00
N PRO A 31 5.44 -9.13 4.15
CA PRO A 31 5.57 -10.58 4.21
C PRO A 31 4.90 -11.11 5.47
N ASP A 32 4.14 -12.20 5.35
CA ASP A 32 3.44 -12.81 6.48
C ASP A 32 4.43 -13.51 7.43
N PRO A 33 4.65 -12.98 8.66
CA PRO A 33 5.60 -13.56 9.60
C PRO A 33 5.05 -14.83 10.28
N ARG A 34 3.80 -15.20 10.02
CA ARG A 34 3.15 -16.33 10.68
C ARG A 34 3.59 -17.65 10.07
N VAL A 35 3.71 -18.66 10.92
CA VAL A 35 3.96 -20.05 10.51
C VAL A 35 2.84 -20.52 9.59
N GLU A 36 3.16 -21.27 8.54
CA GLU A 36 2.17 -21.67 7.53
C GLU A 36 0.92 -22.34 8.11
N ARG A 37 1.10 -23.17 9.14
CA ARG A 37 0.02 -23.87 9.86
C ARG A 37 -1.01 -22.94 10.51
N THR A 38 -0.68 -21.66 10.75
CA THR A 38 -1.56 -20.68 11.42
C THR A 38 -2.17 -19.66 10.45
N ARG A 39 -1.88 -19.74 9.15
CA ARG A 39 -2.38 -18.80 8.12
C ARG A 39 -3.79 -19.15 7.62
N ARG A 40 -4.78 -19.16 8.52
CA ARG A 40 -6.20 -19.39 8.16
C ARG A 40 -6.83 -18.22 7.42
N HIS A 41 -6.37 -17.00 7.71
CA HIS A 41 -6.86 -15.77 7.11
C HIS A 41 -5.70 -14.95 6.53
N PRO A 42 -5.92 -14.22 5.42
CA PRO A 42 -4.91 -13.31 4.89
C PRO A 42 -4.43 -12.32 5.94
N LEU A 43 -3.12 -12.04 5.97
CA LEU A 43 -2.54 -11.08 6.92
C LEU A 43 -3.21 -9.72 6.81
N VAL A 44 -3.42 -9.26 5.57
CA VAL A 44 -4.05 -7.98 5.25
C VAL A 44 -5.42 -7.85 5.89
N SER A 45 -6.26 -8.90 5.83
CA SER A 45 -7.59 -8.87 6.44
C SER A 45 -7.54 -8.68 7.95
N ILE A 46 -6.59 -9.34 8.61
CA ILE A 46 -6.38 -9.21 10.06
C ILE A 46 -5.91 -7.80 10.41
N LEU A 47 -4.95 -7.25 9.65
CA LEU A 47 -4.42 -5.90 9.87
C LEU A 47 -5.48 -4.80 9.65
N VAL A 48 -6.31 -4.95 8.62
CA VAL A 48 -7.42 -4.02 8.35
C VAL A 48 -8.47 -4.10 9.46
N LEU A 49 -8.85 -5.32 9.89
CA LEU A 49 -9.80 -5.49 11.00
C LEU A 49 -9.26 -4.91 12.31
N SER A 50 -7.99 -5.15 12.64
CA SER A 50 -7.37 -4.57 13.84
C SER A 50 -7.29 -3.06 13.76
N LEU A 51 -7.00 -2.48 12.59
CA LEU A 51 -7.00 -1.04 12.41
C LEU A 51 -8.39 -0.45 12.63
N CYS A 52 -9.43 -1.07 12.04
CA CYS A 52 -10.82 -0.66 12.27
C CYS A 52 -11.18 -0.77 13.76
N ALA A 53 -10.78 -1.84 14.43
CA ALA A 53 -11.02 -2.04 15.86
C ALA A 53 -10.37 -0.93 16.70
N VAL A 54 -9.08 -0.64 16.49
CA VAL A 54 -8.34 0.40 17.21
C VAL A 54 -8.92 1.79 16.97
N VAL A 55 -9.29 2.13 15.72
CA VAL A 55 -9.92 3.42 15.40
C VAL A 55 -11.29 3.56 16.06
N CYS A 56 -12.01 2.45 16.25
CA CYS A 56 -13.26 2.41 17.01
C CYS A 56 -13.04 2.41 18.54
N GLY A 57 -11.80 2.46 19.02
CA GLY A 57 -11.47 2.45 20.45
C GLY A 57 -11.52 1.07 21.10
N ALA A 58 -11.48 -0.02 20.32
CA ALA A 58 -11.24 -1.35 20.84
C ALA A 58 -9.72 -1.51 21.03
N ASP A 59 -9.27 -1.33 22.26
CA ASP A 59 -7.92 -1.68 22.75
C ASP A 59 -7.89 -3.14 23.22
#